data_AF-A0AAT9R9E2-F1
#
_entry.id   AF-A0AAT9R9E2-F1
#
_cell.length_a   1.000
_cell.length_b   1.000
_cell.length_c   1.000
_cell.angle_alpha   90.00
_cell.angle_beta   90.00
_cell.angle_gamma   90.00
#
_symmetry.space_group_name_H-M   'P 1'
#
loop_
_entity.id
_entity.type
_entity.pdbx_description
1 polymer ?
#
loop_
_entity_poly.entity_id
_entity_poly.type
_entity_poly.pdbx_seq_one_letter_code
_entity_poly.pdbx_strand_id
1 'polypeptide(L)'
;MTGVGGDAFIAAVKPLVDAMGGALLPPEEAGPDDVVLAWAGADVVAVRLPQLAESLDHILAALERKQGKPLAELDRKTKQEIVRTLEARGAFSVRHGVETVASALGVSRFTVYNYINYADEQRAKARESGAQPRRRD
;
A
#
# COMPACT_ATOMS: atom_id res chain seq x y z
N MET A 1 32.37 7.97 -9.17
CA MET A 1 32.85 6.89 -8.28
C MET A 1 31.84 6.73 -7.14
N THR A 2 30.66 6.16 -7.42
CA THR A 2 29.78 5.66 -6.36
C THR A 2 30.45 4.39 -5.84
N GLY A 3 31.22 4.54 -4.76
CA GLY A 3 31.93 3.41 -4.14
C GLY A 3 30.92 2.35 -3.71
N VAL A 4 31.39 1.10 -3.60
CA VAL A 4 30.69 -0.14 -3.19
C VAL A 4 29.52 0.01 -2.18
N GLY A 5 29.54 1.03 -1.31
CA GLY A 5 28.44 1.36 -0.40
C GLY A 5 27.18 1.93 -1.06
N GLY A 6 27.29 2.66 -2.17
CA GLY A 6 26.15 3.22 -2.91
C GLY A 6 25.30 2.12 -3.55
N ASP A 7 25.94 1.15 -4.21
CA ASP A 7 25.25 0.03 -4.83
C ASP A 7 24.55 -0.86 -3.79
N ALA A 8 25.20 -1.10 -2.64
CA ALA A 8 24.59 -1.85 -1.54
C ALA A 8 23.37 -1.13 -0.95
N PHE A 9 23.44 0.21 -0.83
CA PHE A 9 22.32 1.03 -0.38
C PHE A 9 21.15 0.98 -1.37
N ILE A 10 21.42 1.14 -2.67
CA ILE A 10 20.41 1.02 -3.73
C ILE A 10 19.73 -0.36 -3.68
N ALA A 11 20.50 -1.43 -3.57
CA ALA A 11 19.97 -2.79 -3.47
C ALA A 11 19.08 -2.97 -2.23
N ALA A 12 19.42 -2.34 -1.10
CA ALA A 12 18.63 -2.41 0.13
C ALA A 12 17.29 -1.66 0.03
N VAL A 13 17.24 -0.51 -0.65
CA VAL A 13 16.02 0.29 -0.78
C VAL A 13 15.12 -0.13 -1.95
N LYS A 14 15.67 -0.81 -2.95
CA LYS A 14 14.93 -1.25 -4.15
C LYS A 14 13.64 -2.03 -3.85
N PRO A 15 13.60 -3.01 -2.93
CA PRO A 15 12.37 -3.74 -2.63
C PRO A 15 11.25 -2.84 -2.11
N LEU A 16 11.58 -1.79 -1.35
CA LEU A 16 10.60 -0.83 -0.84
C LEU A 16 10.08 0.05 -1.97
N VAL A 17 10.97 0.57 -2.81
CA VAL A 17 10.60 1.43 -3.95
C VAL A 17 9.73 0.66 -4.94
N ASP A 18 10.11 -0.58 -5.30
CA ASP A 18 9.31 -1.47 -6.14
C ASP A 18 7.92 -1.76 -5.52
N ALA A 19 7.85 -1.93 -4.18
CA ALA A 19 6.59 -2.22 -3.49
C ALA A 19 5.66 -1.01 -3.42
N MET A 20 6.20 0.20 -3.40
CA MET A 20 5.41 1.43 -3.48
C MET A 20 4.95 1.73 -4.92
N GLY A 21 5.64 1.18 -5.93
CA GLY A 21 5.46 1.50 -7.34
C GLY A 21 6.31 2.69 -7.80
N GLY A 22 7.32 3.06 -7.03
CA GLY A 22 8.23 4.14 -7.37
C GLY A 22 9.31 3.70 -8.36
N ALA A 23 10.02 4.66 -8.94
CA ALA A 23 11.17 4.41 -9.80
C ALA A 23 12.46 4.95 -9.16
N LEU A 24 13.55 4.21 -9.33
CA LEU A 24 14.88 4.68 -8.97
C LEU A 24 15.50 5.39 -10.17
N LEU A 25 16.07 6.57 -9.93
CA LEU A 25 16.68 7.45 -10.93
C LEU A 25 18.08 7.87 -10.46
N PRO A 26 19.01 8.18 -11.38
CA PRO A 26 20.22 8.89 -11.03
C PRO A 26 19.90 10.21 -10.29
N PRO A 27 20.64 10.59 -9.24
CA PRO A 27 20.40 11.83 -8.50
C PRO A 27 20.36 13.09 -9.39
N GLU A 28 21.17 13.12 -10.45
CA GLU A 28 21.25 14.21 -11.41
C GLU A 28 19.98 14.37 -12.29
N GLU A 29 19.13 13.35 -12.36
CA GLU A 29 17.86 13.38 -13.09
C GLU A 29 16.66 13.70 -12.20
N ALA A 30 16.88 13.99 -10.92
CA ALA A 30 15.82 14.28 -9.96
C ALA A 30 15.01 15.53 -10.35
N GLY A 31 13.70 15.36 -10.46
CA GLY A 31 12.73 16.43 -10.59
C GLY A 31 12.32 17.01 -9.22
N PRO A 32 11.49 18.07 -9.21
CA PRO A 32 11.08 18.76 -7.98
C PRO A 32 10.24 17.90 -7.03
N ASP A 33 9.56 16.88 -7.56
CA ASP A 33 8.71 15.96 -6.80
C ASP A 33 9.41 14.64 -6.44
N ASP A 34 10.68 14.47 -6.83
CA ASP A 34 11.46 13.27 -6.54
C ASP A 34 12.19 13.40 -5.19
N VAL A 35 12.36 12.28 -4.50
CA VAL A 35 13.05 12.22 -3.21
C VAL A 35 14.49 11.75 -3.41
N VAL A 36 15.46 12.63 -3.19
CA VAL A 36 16.90 12.27 -3.24
C VAL A 36 17.30 11.57 -1.95
N LEU A 37 17.81 10.33 -2.07
CA LEU A 37 18.35 9.56 -0.98
C LEU A 37 19.88 9.70 -0.91
N ALA A 38 20.36 10.24 0.21
CA ALA A 38 21.78 10.39 0.49
C ALA A 38 22.29 9.29 1.42
N TRP A 39 23.52 8.84 1.18
CA TRP A 39 24.23 7.89 2.03
C TRP A 39 25.68 8.34 2.21
N ALA A 40 26.18 8.30 3.45
CA ALA A 40 27.52 8.75 3.80
C ALA A 40 27.85 10.19 3.31
N GLY A 41 26.85 11.08 3.31
CA GLY A 41 26.99 12.48 2.91
C GLY A 41 27.04 12.72 1.39
N ALA A 42 26.78 11.71 0.57
CA ALA A 42 26.67 11.82 -0.88
C ALA A 42 25.28 11.42 -1.35
N ASP A 43 24.76 12.12 -2.35
CA ASP A 43 23.52 11.72 -3.04
C ASP A 43 23.80 10.44 -3.85
N VAL A 44 22.98 9.41 -3.63
CA VAL A 44 23.21 8.07 -4.20
C VAL A 44 22.14 7.71 -5.24
N VAL A 45 20.88 7.98 -4.94
CA VAL A 45 19.77 7.66 -5.85
C VAL A 45 18.58 8.59 -5.60
N ALA A 46 17.85 8.96 -6.64
CA ALA A 46 16.57 9.63 -6.53
C ALA A 46 15.42 8.62 -6.62
N VAL A 47 14.37 8.82 -5.84
CA VAL A 47 13.14 8.03 -5.87
C VAL A 47 12.02 8.88 -6.45
N ARG A 48 11.54 8.52 -7.63
CA ARG A 48 10.27 9.03 -8.15
C ARG A 48 9.13 8.32 -7.47
N LEU A 49 8.34 9.08 -6.74
CA LEU A 49 7.14 8.55 -6.09
C LEU A 49 6.06 8.29 -7.14
N PRO A 50 5.30 7.18 -7.02
CA PRO A 50 4.19 6.93 -7.91
C PRO A 50 3.09 7.94 -7.68
N GLN A 51 2.39 8.32 -8.75
CA GLN A 51 1.15 9.05 -8.62
C GLN A 51 0.13 8.18 -7.87
N LEU A 52 -0.73 8.79 -7.04
CA LEU A 52 -1.68 8.05 -6.17
C LEU A 52 -2.52 7.01 -6.92
N ALA A 53 -2.85 7.28 -8.20
CA ALA A 53 -3.61 6.36 -9.06
C ALA A 53 -2.80 5.13 -9.48
N GLU A 54 -1.55 5.32 -9.93
CA GLU A 54 -0.67 4.23 -10.37
C GLU A 54 -0.22 3.35 -9.18
N SER A 55 -0.13 3.93 -7.98
CA SER A 55 0.23 3.20 -6.76
C SER A 55 -0.77 2.08 -6.40
N LEU A 56 -2.06 2.23 -6.70
CA LEU A 56 -3.07 1.22 -6.34
C LEU A 56 -2.90 -0.07 -7.13
N ASP A 57 -2.70 0.02 -8.45
CA ASP A 57 -2.47 -1.15 -9.30
C ASP A 57 -1.18 -1.87 -8.90
N HIS A 58 -0.12 -1.13 -8.57
CA HIS A 58 1.13 -1.70 -8.06
C HIS A 58 0.94 -2.41 -6.71
N ILE A 59 0.16 -1.83 -5.80
CA ILE A 59 -0.16 -2.44 -4.51
C ILE A 59 -0.95 -3.75 -4.72
N LEU A 60 -1.93 -3.76 -5.63
CA LEU A 60 -2.72 -4.95 -5.94
C LEU A 60 -1.83 -6.05 -6.55
N ALA A 61 -0.97 -5.71 -7.51
CA ALA A 61 -0.01 -6.65 -8.11
C ALA A 61 1.00 -7.21 -7.09
N ALA A 62 1.43 -6.39 -6.11
CA ALA A 62 2.28 -6.85 -5.01
C ALA A 62 1.53 -7.82 -4.08
N LEU A 63 0.23 -7.58 -3.84
CA LEU A 63 -0.62 -8.49 -3.06
C LEU A 63 -0.82 -9.83 -3.78
N GLU A 64 -1.01 -9.84 -5.10
CA GLU A 64 -1.10 -11.09 -5.87
C GLU A 64 0.16 -11.93 -5.76
N ARG A 65 1.33 -11.30 -5.97
CA ARG A 65 2.63 -11.96 -5.81
C ARG A 65 2.79 -12.55 -4.40
N LYS A 66 2.34 -11.84 -3.37
CA LYS A 66 2.39 -12.31 -1.98
C LYS A 66 1.46 -13.48 -1.71
N GLN A 67 0.26 -13.49 -2.32
CA GLN A 67 -0.72 -14.56 -2.14
C GLN A 67 -0.43 -15.79 -3.01
N GLY A 68 0.39 -15.64 -4.05
CA GLY A 68 0.76 -16.71 -4.98
C GLY A 68 -0.38 -17.14 -5.91
N LYS A 69 -1.47 -16.38 -5.96
CA LYS A 69 -2.65 -16.64 -6.80
C LYS A 69 -3.43 -15.34 -7.07
N PRO A 70 -4.30 -15.31 -8.10
CA PRO A 70 -5.09 -14.12 -8.42
C PRO A 70 -5.95 -13.67 -7.24
N LEU A 71 -6.10 -12.35 -7.03
CA LEU A 71 -6.91 -11.86 -5.90
C LEU A 71 -8.38 -12.27 -6.01
N ALA A 72 -8.87 -12.45 -7.24
CA ALA A 72 -10.22 -12.93 -7.52
C ALA A 72 -10.50 -14.33 -6.94
N GLU A 73 -9.47 -15.17 -6.76
CA GLU A 73 -9.60 -16.54 -6.24
C GLU A 73 -9.43 -16.62 -4.72
N LEU A 74 -9.26 -15.49 -4.04
CA LEU A 74 -9.16 -15.45 -2.59
C LEU A 74 -10.51 -15.75 -1.94
N ASP A 75 -10.46 -16.35 -0.76
CA ASP A 75 -11.65 -16.54 0.05
C ASP A 75 -12.15 -15.18 0.58
N ARG A 76 -13.43 -15.16 0.96
CA ARG A 76 -14.12 -13.93 1.39
C ARG A 76 -13.38 -13.22 2.53
N LYS A 77 -12.85 -13.96 3.51
CA LYS A 77 -12.18 -13.39 4.67
C LYS A 77 -10.91 -12.66 4.24
N THR A 78 -10.08 -13.28 3.39
CA THR A 78 -8.86 -12.63 2.90
C THR A 78 -9.17 -11.40 2.04
N LYS A 79 -10.23 -11.45 1.20
CA LYS A 79 -10.67 -10.27 0.44
C LYS A 79 -11.08 -9.11 1.36
N GLN A 80 -11.79 -9.39 2.46
CA GLN A 80 -12.14 -8.37 3.46
C GLN A 80 -10.90 -7.76 4.14
N GLU A 81 -9.90 -8.58 4.47
CA GLU A 81 -8.65 -8.10 5.07
C GLU A 81 -7.83 -7.22 4.12
N ILE A 82 -7.83 -7.56 2.83
CA ILE A 82 -7.22 -6.73 1.78
C ILE A 82 -7.93 -5.38 1.69
N VAL A 83 -9.26 -5.35 1.56
CA VAL A 83 -10.03 -4.10 1.48
C VAL A 83 -9.74 -3.20 2.69
N ARG A 84 -9.73 -3.76 3.91
CA ARG A 84 -9.39 -3.02 5.13
C ARG A 84 -7.97 -2.44 5.09
N THR A 85 -7.01 -3.17 4.54
CA THR A 85 -5.62 -2.71 4.43
C THR A 85 -5.49 -1.58 3.41
N LEU A 86 -6.20 -1.69 2.29
CA LEU A 86 -6.25 -0.68 1.23
C LEU A 86 -6.93 0.60 1.73
N GLU A 87 -8.03 0.46 2.48
CA GLU A 87 -8.72 1.58 3.11
C GLU A 87 -7.82 2.35 4.08
N ALA A 88 -7.12 1.64 4.98
CA ALA A 88 -6.19 2.25 5.92
C ALA A 88 -5.03 2.98 5.23
N ARG A 89 -4.77 2.67 3.96
CA ARG A 89 -3.77 3.32 3.10
C ARG A 89 -4.35 4.40 2.19
N GLY A 90 -5.64 4.74 2.34
CA GLY A 90 -6.30 5.78 1.54
C GLY A 90 -6.63 5.39 0.10
N ALA A 91 -6.59 4.09 -0.25
CA ALA A 91 -6.81 3.61 -1.62
C ALA A 91 -8.15 4.05 -2.22
N PHE A 92 -9.18 4.24 -1.37
CA PHE A 92 -10.52 4.63 -1.82
C PHE A 92 -10.72 6.14 -1.97
N SER A 93 -9.73 6.96 -1.59
CA SER A 93 -9.72 8.40 -1.88
C SER A 93 -9.21 8.70 -3.30
N VAL A 94 -8.63 7.71 -3.97
CA VAL A 94 -8.15 7.80 -5.35
C VAL A 94 -9.33 7.75 -6.32
N ARG A 95 -9.26 8.55 -7.40
CA ARG A 95 -10.24 8.48 -8.49
C ARG A 95 -10.31 7.04 -9.03
N HIS A 96 -11.51 6.48 -9.12
CA HIS A 96 -11.78 5.10 -9.54
C HIS A 96 -11.24 4.00 -8.60
N GLY A 97 -10.70 4.31 -7.42
CA GLY A 97 -10.10 3.30 -6.54
C GLY A 97 -11.03 2.15 -6.16
N VAL A 98 -12.32 2.44 -5.93
CA VAL A 98 -13.34 1.40 -5.66
C VAL A 98 -13.54 0.49 -6.87
N GLU A 99 -13.54 1.03 -8.09
CA GLU A 99 -13.71 0.27 -9.32
C GLU A 99 -12.50 -0.64 -9.59
N THR A 100 -11.29 -0.10 -9.45
CA THR A 100 -10.04 -0.85 -9.58
C THR A 100 -9.97 -2.02 -8.61
N VAL A 101 -10.26 -1.79 -7.32
CA VAL A 101 -10.23 -2.85 -6.30
C VAL A 101 -11.33 -3.88 -6.53
N ALA A 102 -12.54 -3.45 -6.92
CA ALA A 102 -13.63 -4.36 -7.23
C ALA A 102 -13.28 -5.30 -8.38
N SER A 103 -12.69 -4.75 -9.45
CA SER A 103 -12.22 -5.51 -10.61
C SER A 103 -11.16 -6.54 -10.22
N ALA A 104 -10.11 -6.11 -9.51
CA ALA A 104 -9.02 -7.00 -9.09
C ALA A 104 -9.48 -8.13 -8.15
N LEU A 105 -10.39 -7.83 -7.22
CA LEU A 105 -10.94 -8.82 -6.29
C LEU A 105 -12.03 -9.70 -6.91
N GLY A 106 -12.45 -9.45 -8.16
CA GLY A 106 -13.54 -10.17 -8.80
C GLY A 106 -14.87 -10.05 -8.06
N VAL A 107 -15.19 -8.85 -7.56
CA VAL A 107 -16.43 -8.56 -6.82
C VAL A 107 -17.10 -7.29 -7.34
N SER A 108 -18.34 -7.05 -6.95
CA SER A 108 -19.02 -5.79 -7.30
C SER A 108 -18.51 -4.62 -6.45
N ARG A 109 -18.62 -3.38 -6.98
CA ARG A 109 -18.38 -2.14 -6.20
C ARG A 109 -19.21 -2.11 -4.92
N PHE A 110 -20.46 -2.58 -4.99
CA PHE A 110 -21.33 -2.74 -3.82
C PHE A 110 -20.72 -3.66 -2.74
N THR A 111 -20.06 -4.75 -3.15
CA THR A 111 -19.38 -5.66 -2.22
C THR A 111 -18.19 -5.00 -1.54
N VAL A 112 -17.44 -4.16 -2.27
CA VAL A 112 -16.33 -3.38 -1.68
C VAL A 112 -16.85 -2.42 -0.61
N TYR A 113 -17.93 -1.67 -0.87
CA TYR A 113 -18.54 -0.80 0.14
C TYR A 113 -19.01 -1.58 1.37
N ASN A 114 -19.59 -2.77 1.17
CA ASN A 114 -19.96 -3.65 2.30
C ASN A 114 -18.75 -4.09 3.13
N TYR A 115 -17.60 -4.35 2.50
CA TYR A 115 -16.39 -4.72 3.23
C TYR A 115 -15.81 -3.54 4.03
N ILE A 116 -15.87 -2.32 3.48
CA ILE A 116 -15.49 -1.08 4.19
C ILE A 116 -16.36 -0.90 5.44
N ASN A 117 -17.69 -0.92 5.28
CA ASN A 117 -18.63 -0.75 6.38
C ASN A 117 -18.45 -1.83 7.47
N TYR A 118 -18.24 -3.08 7.05
CA TYR A 118 -17.97 -4.18 7.98
C TYR A 118 -16.68 -3.93 8.79
N ALA A 119 -15.63 -3.39 8.19
CA ALA A 119 -14.39 -3.08 8.89
C ALA A 119 -14.57 -1.97 9.94
N ASP A 120 -15.34 -0.92 9.61
CA ASP A 120 -15.65 0.19 10.51
C ASP A 120 -16.51 -0.24 11.70
N GLU A 121 -17.56 -1.04 11.46
CA GLU A 121 -18.39 -1.60 12.52
C GLU A 121 -17.59 -2.44 13.52
N GLN A 122 -16.64 -3.24 13.03
CA GLN A 122 -15.79 -4.05 13.89
C GLN A 122 -14.83 -3.20 14.74
N ARG A 123 -14.34 -2.07 14.20
CA ARG A 123 -13.54 -1.11 14.98
C ARG A 123 -14.37 -0.37 16.02
N ALA A 124 -15.59 0.05 15.68
CA ALA A 124 -16.51 0.68 16.62
C ALA A 124 -16.84 -0.25 17.79
N LYS A 125 -17.21 -1.50 17.50
CA LYS A 125 -17.49 -2.53 18.53
C LYS A 125 -16.27 -2.81 19.41
N ALA A 126 -15.06 -2.85 18.86
CA ALA A 126 -13.84 -3.06 19.64
C ALA A 126 -13.55 -1.89 20.60
N ARG A 127 -13.82 -0.65 20.19
CA ARG A 127 -13.68 0.55 21.04
C ARG A 127 -14.71 0.56 22.18
N GLU A 128 -15.96 0.20 21.89
CA GLU A 128 -17.04 0.10 22.88
C GLU A 128 -16.77 -1.01 23.91
N SER A 129 -16.29 -2.18 23.45
CA SER A 129 -15.97 -3.32 24.30
C SER A 129 -14.79 -3.06 25.25
N GLY A 130 -13.81 -2.24 24.83
CA GLY A 130 -12.67 -1.84 25.65
C GLY A 130 -12.96 -0.70 26.63
N ALA A 131 -14.08 0.02 26.46
CA ALA A 131 -14.45 1.17 27.28
C ALA A 131 -15.39 0.83 28.45
N GLN A 132 -15.89 -0.40 28.57
CA GLN A 132 -16.76 -0.81 29.68
C GLN A 132 -15.95 -0.87 30.98
N PRO A 133 -16.11 0.07 31.95
CA PRO A 133 -15.41 -0.02 33.21
C PRO A 133 -15.99 -1.21 33.96
N ARG A 134 -15.13 -2.07 34.52
CA ARG A 134 -15.54 -3.08 35.49
C ARG A 134 -16.15 -2.36 36.69
N ARG A 135 -17.47 -2.13 36.66
CA ARG A 135 -18.23 -1.81 37.86
C ARG A 135 -18.17 -3.07 38.71
N ARG A 136 -17.28 -3.06 39.69
CA ARG A 136 -17.31 -3.99 40.82
C ARG A 136 -18.13 -3.31 41.91
N ASP A 137 -19.12 -4.05 42.36
CA ASP A 137 -19.93 -3.83 43.55
C ASP A 137 -19.08 -3.75 44.82
#